data_AF-A0A9E3QA12-F1
#
_entry.id   AF-A0A9E3QA12-F1
#
_cell.length_a   1.000
_cell.length_b   1.000
_cell.length_c   1.000
_cell.angle_alpha   90.00
_cell.angle_beta   90.00
_cell.angle_gamma   90.00
#
_symmetry.space_group_name_H-M   'P 1'
#
loop_
_entity.id
_entity.type
_entity.pdbx_description
1 polymer ?
#
loop_
_entity_poly.entity_id
_entity_poly.type
_entity_poly.pdbx_seq_one_letter_code
_entity_poly.pdbx_strand_id
1 'polypeptide(L)' 'MGHTFTVRLPEHLARWLEETAATAGISQGRLIREQLEKAMAGGRERSFMRLAGTHQGAADLSSRKGFTRS' A
#
# COMPACT_ATOMS: atom_id res chain seq x y z
N MET A 1 -13.44 -20.40 -2.74
CA MET A 1 -14.71 -19.91 -3.34
C MET A 1 -14.55 -18.43 -3.64
N GLY A 2 -14.89 -17.98 -4.84
CA GLY A 2 -14.77 -16.57 -5.23
C GLY A 2 -16.14 -15.90 -5.32
N HIS A 3 -16.23 -14.63 -4.90
CA HIS A 3 -17.40 -13.79 -5.12
C HIS A 3 -17.15 -12.88 -6.32
N THR A 4 -18.06 -12.88 -7.28
CA THR A 4 -18.01 -11.99 -8.44
C THR A 4 -18.88 -10.78 -8.17
N PHE A 5 -18.32 -9.59 -8.36
CA PHE A 5 -19.07 -8.33 -8.35
C PHE A 5 -18.71 -7.53 -9.61
N THR A 6 -19.66 -6.75 -10.10
CA THR A 6 -19.49 -5.95 -11.31
C THR A 6 -19.30 -4.49 -10.94
N VAL A 7 -18.22 -3.87 -11.46
CA VAL A 7 -17.93 -2.44 -11.26
C VAL A 7 -17.95 -1.75 -12.61
N ARG A 8 -18.65 -0.62 -12.70
CA ARG A 8 -18.55 0.27 -13.86
C ARG A 8 -17.34 1.17 -13.68
N LEU A 9 -16.41 1.10 -14.63
CA LEU A 9 -15.24 1.97 -14.67
C LEU A 9 -15.48 3.12 -15.65
N PRO A 10 -15.00 4.34 -15.35
CA PRO A 10 -14.87 5.38 -16.35
C PRO A 10 -14.02 4.91 -17.54
N GLU A 11 -14.30 5.42 -18.73
CA GLU A 11 -13.62 4.98 -19.97
C GLU A 11 -12.09 5.08 -19.87
N HIS A 12 -11.58 6.20 -19.32
CA HIS A 12 -10.14 6.40 -19.17
C HIS A 12 -9.47 5.33 -18.29
N LEU A 13 -10.17 4.88 -17.24
CA LEU A 13 -9.66 3.87 -16.32
C LEU A 13 -9.72 2.47 -16.93
N ALA A 14 -10.78 2.18 -17.69
CA ALA A 14 -10.91 0.92 -18.42
C ALA A 14 -9.78 0.77 -19.45
N ARG A 15 -9.49 1.83 -20.21
CA ARG A 15 -8.40 1.86 -21.19
C ARG A 15 -7.04 1.68 -20.53
N TRP A 16 -6.79 2.43 -19.46
CA TRP A 16 -5.54 2.29 -18.69
C TRP A 16 -5.35 0.88 -18.14
N LEU A 17 -6.41 0.25 -17.63
CA LEU A 17 -6.35 -1.10 -17.10
C LEU A 17 -5.98 -2.13 -18.18
N GLU A 18 -6.55 -1.97 -19.38
CA GLU A 18 -6.26 -2.83 -20.54
C GLU A 18 -4.79 -2.72 -20.97
N GLU A 19 -4.30 -1.50 -21.19
CA GLU A 19 -2.92 -1.22 -21.60
C GLU A 19 -1.90 -1.73 -20.57
N THR A 20 -2.20 -1.51 -19.29
CA THR A 20 -1.33 -1.94 -18.18
C THR A 20 -1.28 -3.46 -18.09
N ALA A 21 -2.43 -4.13 -18.20
CA ALA A 21 -2.51 -5.59 -18.18
C ALA A 21 -1.76 -6.21 -19.38
N ALA A 22 -1.92 -5.64 -20.56
CA ALA A 22 -1.22 -6.06 -21.78
C ALA A 22 0.30 -5.91 -21.64
N THR A 23 0.76 -4.76 -21.15
CA THR A 23 2.19 -4.47 -20.93
C THR A 23 2.80 -5.41 -19.89
N ALA A 24 2.05 -5.72 -18.84
CA ALA A 24 2.48 -6.64 -17.77
C ALA A 24 2.35 -8.13 -18.16
N GLY A 25 1.72 -8.45 -19.30
CA GLY A 25 1.49 -9.83 -19.74
C GLY A 25 0.55 -10.64 -18.85
N ILE A 26 -0.37 -9.97 -18.14
CA ILE A 26 -1.32 -10.60 -17.21
C ILE A 26 -2.77 -10.22 -17.54
N SER A 27 -3.74 -10.96 -17.01
CA SER A 27 -5.15 -10.61 -17.18
C SER A 27 -5.55 -9.41 -16.32
N GLN A 28 -6.51 -8.60 -16.80
CA GLN A 28 -7.07 -7.47 -16.06
C GLN A 28 -7.60 -7.90 -14.68
N GLY A 29 -8.28 -9.05 -14.61
CA GLY A 29 -8.79 -9.59 -13.34
C GLY A 29 -7.67 -9.96 -12.35
N ARG A 30 -6.55 -10.50 -12.84
CA ARG A 30 -5.36 -10.75 -12.00
C ARG A 30 -4.77 -9.44 -11.50
N LEU A 31 -4.61 -8.45 -12.39
CA LEU A 31 -4.11 -7.13 -12.02
C LEU A 31 -4.97 -6.47 -10.95
N ILE A 32 -6.30 -6.43 -11.13
CA ILE A 32 -7.24 -5.87 -10.13
C ILE A 32 -7.09 -6.61 -8.79
N ARG A 33 -7.08 -7.94 -8.79
CA ARG A 33 -6.95 -8.74 -7.57
C ARG A 33 -5.65 -8.43 -6.82
N GLU A 34 -4.52 -8.41 -7.52
CA GLU A 34 -3.22 -8.09 -6.90
C GLU A 34 -3.19 -6.67 -6.33
N GLN A 35 -3.82 -5.70 -7.00
CA GLN A 35 -3.91 -4.33 -6.48
C GLN A 35 -4.82 -4.23 -5.26
N LEU A 36 -5.94 -4.96 -5.23
CA LEU A 36 -6.81 -5.05 -4.05
C LEU A 36 -6.10 -5.72 -2.86
N GLU A 37 -5.35 -6.79 -3.11
CA GLU A 37 -4.53 -7.44 -2.09
C GLU A 37 -3.44 -6.50 -1.53
N LYS A 38 -2.77 -5.73 -2.40
CA LYS A 38 -1.81 -4.70 -2.00
C LYS A 38 -2.47 -3.58 -1.20
N ALA A 39 -3.64 -3.10 -1.62
CA ALA A 39 -4.37 -2.06 -0.89
C ALA A 39 -4.81 -2.55 0.50
N MET A 40 -5.28 -3.80 0.60
CA MET A 40 -5.63 -4.44 1.86
C MET A 40 -4.40 -4.59 2.77
N ALA A 41 -3.25 -4.98 2.22
CA ALA A 41 -2.01 -5.09 2.99
C ALA A 41 -1.45 -3.73 3.41
N GLY A 42 -1.54 -2.71 2.55
CA GLY A 42 -1.06 -1.34 2.79
C GLY A 42 -1.92 -0.52 3.75
N GLY A 43 -3.17 -0.94 3.99
CA GLY A 43 -4.06 -0.32 4.98
C GLY A 43 -3.71 -0.65 6.43
N ARG A 44 -2.82 -1.61 6.68
CA ARG A 44 -2.37 -1.97 8.04
C ARG A 44 -1.13 -1.20 8.44
N GLU A 45 -1.38 -0.06 9.08
CA GLU A 45 -0.42 0.73 9.85
C GLU A 45 0.75 1.27 9.00
N ARG A 46 1.26 2.44 9.38
CA ARG A 46 2.49 2.96 8.76
C ARG A 46 3.58 1.93 9.02
N SER A 47 4.01 1.17 8.02
CA SER A 47 4.99 0.08 8.20
C SER A 47 6.30 0.56 8.87
N PHE A 48 6.64 1.84 8.71
CA PHE A 48 7.74 2.52 9.40
C PHE A 48 7.48 2.79 10.90
N MET A 49 6.23 2.78 11.35
CA MET A 49 5.81 2.89 12.75
C MET A 49 5.77 1.54 13.47
N ARG A 50 5.99 0.41 12.79
CA ARG A 50 5.97 -0.95 13.38
C ARG A 50 6.88 -1.10 14.61
N LEU A 51 7.97 -0.36 14.66
CA LEU A 51 8.95 -0.37 15.77
C LEU A 51 8.91 0.93 16.59
N ALA A 52 7.95 1.82 16.33
CA ALA A 52 7.81 3.04 17.09
C ALA A 52 7.38 2.69 18.52
N GLY A 53 8.21 3.05 19.50
CA GLY A 53 7.97 2.77 20.91
C GLY A 53 8.35 1.36 21.38
N THR A 54 8.92 0.48 20.53
CA THR A 54 9.37 -0.86 20.97
C THR A 54 10.66 -0.80 21.79
N HIS A 55 11.44 0.26 21.65
CA HIS A 55 12.62 0.52 22.48
C HIS A 55 12.33 1.66 23.45
N GLN A 56 12.43 1.36 24.75
CA GLN A 56 12.38 2.37 25.81
C GLN A 56 13.81 2.66 26.26
N GLY A 57 14.32 3.82 25.87
CA GLY A 57 15.66 4.30 26.21
C GLY A 57 15.61 5.66 26.92
N ALA A 58 16.76 6.12 27.40
CA ALA A 58 16.87 7.45 27.98
C ALA A 58 16.45 8.53 26.94
N ALA A 59 15.79 9.58 27.42
CA ALA A 59 15.16 10.59 26.55
C ALA A 59 16.16 11.44 25.76
N ASP A 60 17.46 11.29 26.02
CA ASP A 60 18.58 12.05 25.47
C ASP A 60 19.45 11.25 24.49
N LEU A 61 19.05 10.02 24.14
CA LEU A 61 19.82 9.17 23.22
C LEU A 61 19.88 9.70 21.77
N SER A 62 19.00 10.65 21.40
CA SER A 62 19.01 11.24 20.07
C SER A 62 19.75 12.58 20.04
N SER A 63 20.81 12.66 19.23
CA SER A 63 21.54 13.90 18.92
C SER A 63 20.93 14.69 17.75
N ARG A 64 19.82 14.21 17.17
CA ARG A 64 19.14 14.89 16.06
C ARG A 64 18.32 16.06 16.61
N LYS A 65 18.58 17.26 16.06
CA LYS A 65 17.81 18.49 16.35
C LYS A 65 16.30 18.22 16.23
N GLY A 66 15.56 18.46 17.32
CA GLY A 66 14.12 18.17 17.46
C GLY A 66 13.77 16.92 18.27
N PHE A 67 14.75 16.04 18.52
CA PHE A 67 14.62 14.88 19.42
C PHE A 67 15.56 14.98 20.62
N THR A 68 16.62 15.80 20.52
CA THR A 68 17.46 16.18 21.67
C THR A 68 16.68 17.11 22.59
N ARG A 69 16.74 16.86 23.91
CA ARG A 69 16.17 17.77 24.90
C ARG A 69 16.96 19.09 24.91
N SER A 70 16.26 20.22 24.93
CA SER A 70 16.86 21.55 25.15
C SER A 70 17.44 21.65 26.57
#